data_AF-A0A0A9DMV9-F1
#
_entry.id   AF-A0A0A9DMV9-F1
#
_cell.length_a   1.000
_cell.length_b   1.000
_cell.length_c   1.000
_cell.angle_alpha   90.00
_cell.angle_beta   90.00
_cell.angle_gamma   90.00
#
_symmetry.space_group_name_H-M   'P 1'
#
loop_
_entity.id
_entity.type
_entity.pdbx_description
1 polymer ?
#
loop_
_entity_poly.entity_id
_entity_poly.type
_entity_poly.pdbx_seq_one_letter_code
_entity_poly.pdbx_strand_id
1 'polypeptide(L)'
;MSVVKRIKDSFGCSDDIMVDANIGAWVGELPDCFMGVNSEDNAASDNVQHPNGYSQENQPQLVPTNVQMSHLQHNDKSQENLQNIASFQAVMSEEGRVVGFQPTNRLAVNYWATNPLATLLYEGRTLSPGFWEPSLKISRPAKVLPIELLMSINPESFFALARPVQDSC
;
A
#
# COMPACT_ATOMS: atom_id res chain seq x y z
N MET A 1 4.80 -18.74 9.02
CA MET A 1 4.29 -17.59 9.81
C MET A 1 3.80 -16.53 8.82
N SER A 2 2.61 -15.95 8.98
CA SER A 2 2.11 -14.93 8.04
C SER A 2 2.67 -13.54 8.35
N VAL A 3 2.74 -12.67 7.33
CA VAL A 3 3.18 -11.27 7.47
C VAL A 3 2.34 -10.54 8.52
N VAL A 4 1.00 -10.63 8.41
CA VAL A 4 0.06 -9.97 9.33
C VAL A 4 0.23 -10.45 10.75
N LYS A 5 0.41 -11.76 10.97
CA LYS A 5 0.67 -12.29 12.31
C LYS A 5 1.93 -11.68 12.92
N ARG A 6 3.00 -11.57 12.14
CA ARG A 6 4.24 -10.97 12.62
C ARG A 6 4.06 -9.49 12.98
N ILE A 7 3.34 -8.74 12.15
CA ILE A 7 3.00 -7.34 12.45
C ILE A 7 2.18 -7.27 13.74
N LYS A 8 1.08 -8.02 13.84
CA LYS A 8 0.24 -8.12 15.04
C LYS A 8 1.07 -8.36 16.31
N ASP A 9 1.88 -9.42 16.30
CA ASP A 9 2.70 -9.83 17.45
C ASP A 9 3.73 -8.75 17.84
N SER A 10 4.30 -8.03 16.86
CA SER A 10 5.33 -7.00 17.11
C SER A 10 4.76 -5.70 17.67
N PHE A 11 3.53 -5.36 17.29
CA PHE A 11 2.84 -4.15 17.76
C PHE A 11 1.94 -4.40 18.99
N GLY A 12 1.90 -5.64 19.50
CA GLY A 12 1.09 -5.99 20.66
C GLY A 12 -0.42 -5.90 20.43
N CYS A 13 -0.85 -5.96 19.17
CA CYS A 13 -2.27 -5.91 18.81
C CYS A 13 -2.96 -7.22 19.24
N SER A 14 -4.06 -7.10 20.00
CA SER A 14 -4.84 -8.25 20.47
C SER A 14 -5.82 -8.79 19.43
N ASP A 15 -6.19 -7.97 18.45
CA ASP A 15 -7.29 -8.24 17.52
C ASP A 15 -7.05 -9.50 16.70
N ASP A 16 -8.14 -10.15 16.32
CA ASP A 16 -8.07 -11.33 15.47
C ASP A 16 -7.65 -10.98 14.04
N ILE A 17 -6.94 -11.93 13.41
CA ILE A 17 -6.55 -11.79 12.01
C ILE A 17 -7.76 -12.17 11.16
N MET A 18 -8.26 -11.20 10.39
CA MET A 18 -9.29 -11.41 9.39
C MET A 18 -8.65 -11.81 8.05
N VAL A 19 -9.36 -12.63 7.28
CA VAL A 19 -8.91 -13.12 5.96
C VAL A 19 -10.08 -13.14 5.00
N ASP A 20 -9.90 -12.53 3.83
CA ASP A 20 -10.84 -12.54 2.71
C ASP A 20 -10.07 -12.74 1.41
N ALA A 21 -10.64 -13.48 0.46
CA ALA A 21 -9.96 -13.82 -0.78
C ALA A 21 -9.75 -12.62 -1.73
N ASN A 22 -10.64 -11.62 -1.66
CA ASN A 22 -10.61 -10.43 -2.52
C ASN A 22 -9.80 -9.29 -1.87
N ILE A 23 -9.74 -9.26 -0.54
CA ILE A 23 -9.04 -8.20 0.20
C ILE A 23 -7.62 -8.62 0.60
N GLY A 24 -7.46 -9.84 1.13
CA GLY A 24 -6.23 -10.33 1.74
C GLY A 24 -6.41 -10.66 3.22
N ALA A 25 -5.32 -10.64 3.98
CA ALA A 25 -5.34 -10.84 5.42
C ALA A 25 -5.06 -9.52 6.14
N TRP A 26 -5.78 -9.21 7.22
CA TRP A 26 -5.55 -7.99 7.98
C TRP A 26 -5.83 -8.13 9.48
N VAL A 27 -5.38 -7.13 10.23
CA VAL A 27 -5.64 -6.94 11.65
C VAL A 27 -5.98 -5.47 11.90
N GLY A 28 -6.79 -5.18 12.91
CA GLY A 28 -7.30 -3.84 13.20
C GLY A 28 -8.45 -3.40 12.29
N GLU A 29 -8.89 -2.16 12.48
CA GLU A 29 -9.99 -1.57 11.71
C GLU A 29 -9.51 -1.13 10.32
N LEU A 30 -9.93 -1.87 9.28
CA LEU A 30 -9.52 -1.60 7.91
C LEU A 30 -10.35 -0.46 7.31
N PRO A 31 -9.72 0.56 6.70
CA PRO A 31 -10.46 1.64 6.05
C PRO A 31 -11.40 1.15 4.95
N ASP A 32 -12.57 1.80 4.83
CA ASP A 32 -13.63 1.45 3.87
C ASP A 32 -13.15 1.34 2.42
N CYS A 33 -12.14 2.12 2.02
CA CYS A 33 -11.57 2.08 0.68
C CYS A 33 -10.91 0.73 0.31
N PHE A 34 -10.59 -0.12 1.31
CA PHE A 34 -10.07 -1.47 1.09
C PHE A 34 -11.12 -2.56 1.31
N MET A 35 -12.23 -2.21 1.96
CA MET A 35 -13.39 -3.08 2.11
C MET A 35 -14.15 -3.01 0.80
N GLY A 36 -13.92 -3.99 -0.09
CA GLY A 36 -14.51 -4.02 -1.43
C GLY A 36 -15.97 -3.59 -1.41
N VAL A 37 -16.29 -2.52 -2.13
CA VAL A 37 -17.67 -2.09 -2.34
C VAL A 37 -18.35 -3.22 -3.10
N ASN A 38 -19.16 -4.02 -2.41
CA ASN A 38 -20.27 -4.71 -3.07
C ASN A 38 -21.29 -3.63 -3.48
N SER A 39 -20.93 -2.75 -4.40
CA SER A 39 -21.87 -1.92 -5.15
C SER A 39 -22.10 -2.61 -6.49
N GLU A 40 -22.88 -3.69 -6.46
CA GLU A 40 -23.72 -4.02 -7.60
C GLU A 40 -24.67 -2.83 -7.78
N ASP A 41 -24.52 -2.02 -8.82
CA ASP A 41 -25.40 -2.12 -9.98
C ASP A 41 -25.14 -1.03 -11.03
N ASN A 42 -25.38 -1.46 -12.26
CA ASN A 42 -25.35 -0.72 -13.51
C ASN A 42 -26.22 0.55 -13.47
N ALA A 43 -25.68 1.68 -13.93
CA ALA A 43 -26.50 2.78 -14.42
C ALA A 43 -25.87 3.43 -15.66
N ALA A 44 -26.39 2.97 -16.79
CA ALA A 44 -26.66 3.70 -18.03
C ALA A 44 -25.52 4.51 -18.68
N SER A 45 -25.07 3.95 -19.81
CA SER A 45 -24.72 4.71 -21.01
C SER A 45 -25.72 5.84 -21.26
N ASP A 46 -25.22 7.06 -21.40
CA ASP A 46 -25.85 8.03 -22.29
C ASP A 46 -24.80 8.67 -23.19
N ASN A 47 -24.86 8.22 -24.44
CA ASN A 47 -24.31 8.90 -25.60
C ASN A 47 -24.96 10.27 -25.73
N VAL A 48 -24.17 11.35 -25.73
CA VAL A 48 -24.54 12.55 -26.48
C VAL A 48 -23.39 12.96 -27.37
N GLN A 49 -23.70 12.96 -28.65
CA GLN A 49 -22.83 13.19 -29.78
C GLN A 49 -23.04 14.62 -30.30
N HIS A 50 -21.93 15.30 -30.66
CA HIS A 50 -21.76 16.36 -31.69
C HIS A 50 -22.15 17.84 -31.38
N PRO A 51 -21.64 18.86 -32.13
CA PRO A 51 -20.57 18.89 -33.15
C PRO A 51 -19.54 20.06 -33.04
N ASN A 52 -18.52 20.00 -33.94
CA ASN A 52 -17.40 20.90 -34.26
C ASN A 52 -17.64 22.43 -34.37
N GLY A 53 -16.57 23.20 -34.11
CA GLY A 53 -16.32 24.55 -34.64
C GLY A 53 -14.86 25.01 -34.46
N TYR A 54 -14.19 25.34 -35.56
CA TYR A 54 -12.74 25.60 -35.74
C TYR A 54 -12.25 26.97 -35.20
N SER A 55 -10.99 27.04 -34.70
CA SER A 55 -9.88 27.83 -35.30
C SER A 55 -8.62 27.84 -34.40
N GLN A 56 -7.48 27.91 -35.08
CA GLN A 56 -6.11 27.66 -34.62
C GLN A 56 -5.34 28.99 -34.58
N GLU A 57 -4.64 29.33 -33.50
CA GLU A 57 -3.48 30.24 -33.54
C GLU A 57 -2.64 30.16 -32.24
N ASN A 58 -1.32 30.25 -32.42
CA ASN A 58 -0.23 29.80 -31.53
C ASN A 58 0.10 30.76 -30.37
N GLN A 59 0.38 30.24 -29.15
CA GLN A 59 1.50 30.64 -28.26
C GLN A 59 1.57 29.77 -26.96
N PRO A 60 2.73 29.73 -26.25
CA PRO A 60 3.25 28.51 -25.60
C PRO A 60 2.63 28.13 -24.25
N GLN A 61 2.69 26.82 -23.99
CA GLN A 61 2.23 26.08 -22.82
C GLN A 61 2.56 26.73 -21.47
N LEU A 62 1.52 27.12 -20.73
CA LEU A 62 1.53 27.25 -19.27
C LEU A 62 0.23 26.63 -18.73
N VAL A 63 0.42 25.53 -17.99
CA VAL A 63 -0.46 24.81 -17.05
C VAL A 63 -1.93 25.28 -16.93
N PRO A 64 -2.94 24.41 -17.12
CA PRO A 64 -4.28 24.67 -16.61
C PRO A 64 -4.48 23.97 -15.25
N THR A 65 -4.42 24.78 -14.21
CA THR A 65 -5.18 24.59 -12.98
C THR A 65 -6.68 24.63 -13.29
N ASN A 66 -7.45 23.86 -12.52
CA ASN A 66 -8.91 23.90 -12.36
C ASN A 66 -9.70 22.78 -13.09
N VAL A 67 -9.65 21.58 -12.53
CA VAL A 67 -10.82 20.69 -12.57
C VAL A 67 -11.63 21.01 -11.32
N GLN A 68 -12.80 21.58 -11.56
CA GLN A 68 -13.80 21.97 -10.58
C GLN A 68 -14.11 20.76 -9.69
N MET A 69 -13.58 20.77 -8.47
CA MET A 69 -13.90 19.80 -7.44
C MET A 69 -15.38 20.06 -7.08
N SER A 70 -16.28 19.27 -7.67
CA SER A 70 -17.67 19.23 -7.24
C SER A 70 -17.64 19.00 -5.74
N HIS A 71 -18.21 19.95 -5.02
CA HIS A 71 -18.38 20.00 -3.57
C HIS A 71 -19.22 18.80 -3.11
N LEU A 72 -18.61 17.62 -3.08
CA LEU A 72 -18.98 16.55 -2.20
C LEU A 72 -18.46 16.99 -0.83
N GLN A 73 -19.33 17.07 0.17
CA GLN A 73 -18.91 17.09 1.57
C GLN A 73 -18.13 15.81 1.81
N HIS A 74 -16.84 15.86 1.54
CA HIS A 74 -15.93 14.75 1.69
C HIS A 74 -15.52 14.74 3.16
N ASN A 75 -15.83 13.64 3.83
CA ASN A 75 -15.39 13.36 5.19
C ASN A 75 -13.87 13.64 5.30
N ASP A 76 -13.50 14.72 5.99
CA ASP A 76 -12.11 15.15 6.18
C ASP A 76 -11.24 14.01 6.78
N LYS A 77 -11.85 13.16 7.61
CA LYS A 77 -11.18 12.02 8.25
C LYS A 77 -10.79 10.91 7.29
N SER A 78 -11.56 10.62 6.24
CA SER A 78 -11.24 9.50 5.34
C SER A 78 -10.02 9.84 4.46
N GLN A 79 -9.89 11.09 4.05
CA GLN A 79 -8.75 11.58 3.27
C GLN A 79 -7.49 11.72 4.14
N GLU A 80 -7.63 12.16 5.40
CA GLU A 80 -6.54 12.15 6.40
C GLU A 80 -6.03 10.74 6.68
N ASN A 81 -6.93 9.76 6.83
CA ASN A 81 -6.56 8.35 7.05
C ASN A 81 -5.71 7.79 5.90
N LEU A 82 -6.06 8.11 4.65
CA LEU A 82 -5.30 7.67 3.48
C LEU A 82 -3.89 8.29 3.40
N GLN A 83 -3.73 9.53 3.87
CA GLN A 83 -2.41 10.17 3.94
C GLN A 83 -1.49 9.53 5.00
N ASN A 84 -2.05 8.75 5.92
CA ASN A 84 -1.35 8.07 7.01
C ASN A 84 -1.12 6.56 6.76
N ILE A 85 -1.13 6.13 5.49
CA ILE A 85 -0.87 4.73 5.12
C ILE A 85 0.54 4.58 4.58
N ALA A 86 1.38 3.85 5.32
CA ALA A 86 2.68 3.39 4.82
C ALA A 86 2.47 2.14 3.97
N SER A 87 2.96 2.17 2.73
CA SER A 87 2.90 1.03 1.81
C SER A 87 4.27 0.41 1.57
N PHE A 88 4.33 -0.92 1.62
CA PHE A 88 5.54 -1.70 1.45
C PHE A 88 5.28 -2.87 0.50
N GLN A 89 6.34 -3.32 -0.16
CA GLN A 89 6.38 -4.63 -0.80
C GLN A 89 7.27 -5.55 0.02
N ALA A 90 6.70 -6.65 0.53
CA ALA A 90 7.42 -7.73 1.16
C ALA A 90 7.55 -8.90 0.18
N VAL A 91 8.69 -9.58 0.20
CA VAL A 91 8.94 -10.77 -0.61
C VAL A 91 9.11 -11.94 0.35
N MET A 92 8.28 -12.96 0.19
CA MET A 92 8.27 -14.14 1.04
C MET A 92 8.87 -15.34 0.31
N SER A 93 9.68 -16.16 0.99
CA SER A 93 10.09 -17.48 0.48
C SER A 93 8.98 -18.52 0.68
N GLU A 94 9.10 -19.69 0.03
CA GLU A 94 8.17 -20.82 0.24
C GLU A 94 8.15 -21.31 1.70
N GLU A 95 9.25 -21.14 2.44
CA GLU A 95 9.32 -21.47 3.87
C GLU A 95 8.68 -20.40 4.78
N GLY A 96 8.11 -19.34 4.18
CA GLY A 96 7.47 -18.24 4.91
C GLY A 96 8.46 -17.28 5.59
N ARG A 97 9.68 -17.15 5.06
CA ARG A 97 10.67 -16.15 5.52
C ARG A 97 10.56 -14.87 4.69
N VAL A 98 10.77 -13.73 5.34
CA VAL A 98 10.95 -12.44 4.64
C VAL A 98 12.34 -12.44 4.01
N VAL A 99 12.38 -12.31 2.69
CA VAL A 99 13.62 -12.34 1.87
C VAL A 99 13.83 -11.05 1.08
N GLY A 100 12.83 -10.15 1.10
CA GLY A 100 12.92 -8.80 0.58
C GLY A 100 11.86 -7.92 1.24
N PHE A 101 12.17 -6.64 1.40
CA PHE A 101 11.27 -5.66 1.99
C PHE A 101 11.66 -4.27 1.48
N GLN A 102 10.74 -3.59 0.80
CA GLN A 102 10.99 -2.24 0.29
C GLN A 102 9.78 -1.33 0.52
N PRO A 103 10.01 -0.06 0.89
CA PRO A 103 8.95 0.95 0.92
C PRO A 103 8.50 1.29 -0.50
N THR A 104 7.20 1.52 -0.70
CA THR A 104 6.62 1.89 -2.00
C THR A 104 6.06 3.32 -2.03
N ASN A 105 5.99 4.00 -0.88
CA ASN A 105 5.64 5.41 -0.81
C ASN A 105 6.55 6.20 0.16
N ARG A 106 6.47 7.54 0.10
CA ARG A 106 7.27 8.44 0.95
C ARG A 106 7.09 8.17 2.44
N LEU A 107 5.86 7.85 2.84
CA LEU A 107 5.57 7.60 4.24
C LEU A 107 6.28 6.35 4.73
N ALA A 108 6.22 5.26 3.96
CA ALA A 108 6.97 4.05 4.23
C ALA A 108 8.48 4.30 4.31
N VAL A 109 9.06 5.14 3.44
CA VAL A 109 10.49 5.53 3.55
C VAL A 109 10.82 6.20 4.88
N ASN A 110 9.92 6.94 5.49
CA ASN A 110 10.18 7.60 6.76
C ASN A 110 10.10 6.65 7.97
N TYR A 111 9.28 5.59 7.85
CA TYR A 111 9.00 4.66 8.96
C TYR A 111 9.53 3.24 8.75
N TRP A 112 10.20 2.94 7.62
CA TRP A 112 10.62 1.56 7.30
C TRP A 112 11.60 0.98 8.33
N ALA A 113 12.48 1.79 8.90
CA ALA A 113 13.51 1.34 9.83
C ALA A 113 12.94 0.81 11.15
N THR A 114 11.73 1.24 11.53
CA THR A 114 11.03 0.75 12.73
C THR A 114 10.04 -0.37 12.41
N ASN A 115 9.89 -0.75 11.14
CA ASN A 115 9.02 -1.85 10.76
C ASN A 115 9.67 -3.20 11.16
N PRO A 116 8.94 -4.10 11.86
CA PRO A 116 9.49 -5.37 12.33
C PRO A 116 9.93 -6.31 11.19
N LEU A 117 9.42 -6.13 9.96
CA LEU A 117 9.89 -6.89 8.79
C LEU A 117 11.28 -6.44 8.33
N ALA A 118 11.61 -5.16 8.47
CA ALA A 118 12.96 -4.67 8.18
C ALA A 118 13.96 -5.30 9.16
N THR A 119 13.66 -5.33 10.45
CA THR A 119 14.50 -6.02 11.45
C THR A 119 14.66 -7.50 11.11
N LEU A 120 13.58 -8.18 10.69
CA LEU A 120 13.63 -9.59 10.31
C LEU A 120 14.51 -9.86 9.09
N LEU A 121 14.39 -9.05 8.04
CA LEU A 121 15.12 -9.24 6.79
C LEU A 121 16.63 -9.24 7.01
N TYR A 122 17.10 -8.45 7.96
CA TYR A 122 18.52 -8.33 8.28
C TYR A 122 18.95 -9.13 9.51
N GLU A 123 18.07 -10.00 10.05
CA GLU A 123 18.32 -10.74 11.30
C GLU A 123 18.71 -9.82 12.47
N GLY A 124 18.17 -8.60 12.51
CA GLY A 124 18.52 -7.58 13.49
C GLY A 124 19.86 -6.87 13.24
N ARG A 125 20.54 -7.13 12.11
CA ARG A 125 21.74 -6.37 11.72
C ARG A 125 21.34 -4.96 11.29
N THR A 126 22.03 -3.97 11.84
CA THR A 126 21.88 -2.57 11.44
C THR A 126 22.33 -2.38 10.00
N LEU A 127 21.45 -1.89 9.14
CA LEU A 127 21.84 -1.40 7.83
C LEU A 127 22.36 0.03 7.95
N SER A 128 23.61 0.26 7.58
CA SER A 128 24.14 1.60 7.37
C SER A 128 23.74 2.10 5.98
N PRO A 129 23.29 3.35 5.79
CA PRO A 129 22.86 3.89 4.49
C PRO A 129 23.96 4.04 3.43
N GLY A 130 25.16 3.52 3.68
CA GLY A 130 26.31 3.73 2.83
C GLY A 130 27.36 2.68 3.07
N PHE A 131 27.75 2.04 1.97
CA PHE A 131 28.93 1.21 1.83
C PHE A 131 28.77 -0.24 2.30
N TRP A 132 28.77 -1.13 1.30
CA TRP A 132 28.99 -2.58 1.33
C TRP A 132 28.60 -3.27 2.64
N GLU A 133 27.59 -4.13 2.59
CA GLU A 133 27.34 -5.12 3.64
C GLU A 133 28.04 -6.46 3.30
N PRO A 134 29.38 -6.60 3.46
CA PRO A 134 30.09 -7.84 3.09
C PRO A 134 29.65 -9.06 3.93
N SER A 135 28.94 -8.83 5.03
CA SER A 135 28.37 -9.88 5.88
C SER A 135 26.94 -10.29 5.47
N LEU A 136 26.29 -9.57 4.55
CA LEU A 136 24.92 -9.88 4.14
C LEU A 136 24.93 -10.86 2.95
N LYS A 137 25.09 -12.15 3.26
CA LYS A 137 24.93 -13.23 2.28
C LYS A 137 23.45 -13.46 1.98
N ILE A 138 22.89 -12.67 1.07
CA ILE A 138 21.52 -12.90 0.58
C ILE A 138 21.56 -13.99 -0.49
N SER A 139 21.11 -15.19 -0.14
CA SER A 139 20.83 -16.21 -1.15
C SER A 139 19.57 -15.82 -1.93
N ARG A 140 19.62 -15.92 -3.26
CA ARG A 140 18.43 -15.73 -4.10
C ARG A 140 17.52 -16.95 -3.95
N PRO A 141 16.27 -16.81 -3.48
CA PRO A 141 15.34 -17.92 -3.41
C PRO A 141 14.92 -18.36 -4.81
N ALA A 142 14.67 -19.67 -5.00
CA ALA A 142 14.24 -20.21 -6.29
C ALA A 142 12.80 -19.80 -6.66
N LYS A 143 11.95 -19.59 -5.65
CA LYS A 143 10.58 -19.10 -5.80
C LYS A 143 10.27 -18.13 -4.68
N VAL A 144 9.59 -17.05 -5.03
CA VAL A 144 9.19 -16.00 -4.10
C VAL A 144 7.75 -15.59 -4.33
N LEU A 145 7.10 -15.10 -3.28
CA LEU A 145 5.75 -14.54 -3.33
C LEU A 145 5.81 -13.05 -2.97
N PRO A 146 5.52 -12.15 -3.91
CA PRO A 146 5.42 -10.72 -3.62
C PRO A 146 4.10 -10.43 -2.90
N ILE A 147 4.18 -9.69 -1.80
CA ILE A 147 3.07 -9.29 -0.94
C ILE A 147 3.10 -7.77 -0.81
N GLU A 148 1.97 -7.13 -1.10
CA GLU A 148 1.73 -5.75 -0.72
C GLU A 148 1.34 -5.72 0.77
N LEU A 149 2.01 -4.86 1.54
CA LEU A 149 1.71 -4.59 2.94
C LEU A 149 1.35 -3.11 3.11
N LEU A 150 0.14 -2.86 3.60
CA LEU A 150 -0.38 -1.54 3.94
C LEU A 150 -0.55 -1.44 5.44
N MET A 151 -0.02 -0.39 6.05
CA MET A 151 -0.08 -0.18 7.50
C MET A 151 -0.44 1.26 7.81
N SER A 152 -1.28 1.48 8.82
CA SER A 152 -1.42 2.83 9.38
C SER A 152 -0.16 3.19 10.18
N ILE A 153 0.22 4.47 10.12
CA ILE A 153 1.22 5.04 11.02
C ILE A 153 0.59 5.69 12.26
N ASN A 154 -0.73 5.83 12.26
CA ASN A 154 -1.48 6.38 13.39
C ASN A 154 -1.71 5.27 14.44
N PRO A 155 -1.10 5.35 15.62
CA PRO A 155 -1.25 4.33 16.65
C PRO A 155 -2.68 4.25 17.21
N GLU A 156 -3.44 5.33 17.15
CA GLU A 156 -4.84 5.37 17.63
C GLU A 156 -5.81 4.64 16.67
N SER A 157 -5.38 4.38 15.44
CA SER A 157 -6.15 3.68 14.42
C SER A 157 -5.27 2.65 13.72
N PHE A 158 -4.70 1.74 14.51
CA PHE A 158 -3.79 0.70 14.01
C PHE A 158 -4.51 -0.26 13.06
N PHE A 159 -3.93 -0.47 11.89
CA PHE A 159 -4.27 -1.60 11.02
C PHE A 159 -3.03 -2.08 10.25
N ALA A 160 -3.07 -3.33 9.83
CA ALA A 160 -2.13 -3.87 8.86
C ALA A 160 -2.83 -4.83 7.91
N LEU A 161 -2.76 -4.56 6.61
CA LEU A 161 -3.33 -5.38 5.53
C LEU A 161 -2.19 -5.95 4.67
N ALA A 162 -2.18 -7.26 4.47
CA ALA A 162 -1.29 -7.95 3.56
C ALA A 162 -2.08 -8.66 2.46
N ARG A 163 -1.73 -8.41 1.19
CA ARG A 163 -2.39 -9.03 0.03
C ARG A 163 -1.38 -9.35 -1.08
N PRO A 164 -1.67 -10.31 -1.97
CA PRO A 164 -0.82 -10.56 -3.13
C PRO A 164 -0.66 -9.28 -3.96
N VAL A 165 0.54 -9.04 -4.48
CA VAL A 165 0.73 -7.99 -5.49
C VAL A 165 -0.05 -8.40 -6.73
N GLN A 166 -0.92 -7.54 -7.23
CA GLN A 166 -1.60 -7.78 -8.50
C GLN A 166 -0.57 -7.64 -9.62
N ASP A 167 -0.34 -8.71 -10.36
CA ASP A 167 0.46 -8.62 -11.58
C ASP A 167 -0.34 -7.80 -12.59
N SER A 168 0.18 -6.64 -12.98
CA SER A 168 -0.28 -5.92 -14.15
C SER A 168 0.08 -6.76 -15.38
N CYS A 169 -0.87 -7.58 -15.84
CA CYS A 169 -0.77 -8.24 -17.14
C CYS A 169 -0.80 -7.21 -18.28
#